data_AF-A0ABD3D070-F1
#
_entry.id   AF-A0ABD3D070-F1
#
_cell.length_a   1.000
_cell.length_b   1.000
_cell.length_c   1.000
_cell.angle_alpha   90.00
_cell.angle_beta   90.00
_cell.angle_gamma   90.00
#
_symmetry.space_group_name_H-M   'P 1'
#
loop_
_entity.id
_entity.type
_entity.pdbx_description
1 polymer ?
#
loop_
_entity_poly.entity_id
_entity_poly.type
_entity_poly.pdbx_seq_one_letter_code
_entity_poly.pdbx_strand_id
1 'polypeptide(L)'
;MQIAAIRAIGCLARTFPARETRVVEPLIELLGHRDQEIGAEAAGVLGKFACSDNFLCVEHSKTIIKFGGVDPLVRLLRGNEKAMLNGLVLLCYLAIHVGKSDELKQAGVLNVFQEVGRGFVGQHPELKELVTQAIYHLSIFHQSHSGLLAQRPFRSDEWLVCVNEEGF
;
A
#
# COMPACT_ATOMS: atom_id res chain seq x y z
N MET A 1 11.60 -0.92 -27.44
CA MET A 1 10.52 0.07 -27.66
C MET A 1 9.48 0.10 -26.56
N GLN A 2 9.26 -1.00 -25.82
CA GLN A 2 8.26 -1.07 -24.74
C GLN A 2 8.46 -0.05 -23.60
N ILE A 3 9.69 0.13 -23.11
CA ILE A 3 10.02 1.13 -22.07
C ILE A 3 9.67 2.56 -22.51
N ALA A 4 9.89 2.90 -23.77
CA ALA A 4 9.55 4.23 -24.30
C ALA A 4 8.03 4.46 -24.32
N ALA A 5 7.24 3.44 -24.64
CA ALA A 5 5.78 3.52 -24.59
C ALA A 5 5.27 3.68 -23.15
N ILE A 6 5.82 2.90 -22.20
CA ILE A 6 5.50 3.02 -20.77
C ILE A 6 5.76 4.45 -20.29
N ARG A 7 6.93 5.01 -20.63
CA ARG A 7 7.29 6.41 -20.30
C ARG A 7 6.32 7.42 -20.87
N ALA A 8 5.94 7.25 -22.15
CA ALA A 8 5.00 8.14 -22.81
C ALA A 8 3.64 8.18 -22.08
N ILE A 9 3.14 7.01 -21.65
CA ILE A 9 1.92 6.92 -20.81
C ILE A 9 2.11 7.68 -19.51
N GLY A 10 3.25 7.51 -18.84
CA GLY A 10 3.54 8.21 -17.58
C GLY A 10 3.62 9.74 -17.69
N CYS A 11 4.02 10.27 -18.85
CA CYS A 11 3.99 11.73 -19.10
C CYS A 11 2.55 12.26 -19.19
N LEU A 12 1.58 11.40 -19.51
CA LEU A 12 0.16 11.71 -19.63
C LEU A 12 -0.63 11.32 -18.37
N ALA A 13 0.02 10.87 -17.28
CA ALA A 13 -0.66 10.36 -16.09
C ALA A 13 -1.71 11.32 -15.50
N ARG A 14 -1.48 12.63 -15.63
CA ARG A 14 -2.37 13.70 -15.12
C ARG A 14 -3.51 14.06 -16.07
N THR A 15 -3.48 13.57 -17.31
CA THR A 15 -4.49 13.88 -18.34
C THR A 15 -5.54 12.79 -18.48
N PHE A 16 -5.30 11.60 -17.93
CA PHE A 16 -6.29 10.53 -17.94
C PHE A 16 -7.44 10.87 -16.97
N PRO A 17 -8.70 10.86 -17.44
CA PRO A 17 -9.83 11.07 -16.54
C PRO A 17 -10.03 9.85 -15.65
N ALA A 18 -10.67 10.03 -14.49
CA ALA A 18 -10.89 8.97 -13.49
C ALA A 18 -11.60 7.72 -14.05
N ARG A 19 -12.41 7.92 -15.10
CA ARG A 19 -13.19 6.86 -15.77
C ARG A 19 -12.33 6.02 -16.72
N GLU A 20 -11.18 6.53 -17.15
CA GLU A 20 -10.28 5.85 -18.08
C GLU A 20 -9.21 5.05 -17.30
N THR A 21 -9.67 4.01 -16.60
CA THR A 21 -8.79 3.10 -15.86
C THR A 21 -8.10 2.06 -16.75
N ARG A 22 -8.45 2.01 -18.04
CA ARG A 22 -7.96 1.02 -19.01
C ARG A 22 -6.45 1.06 -19.23
N VAL A 23 -5.81 2.18 -18.92
CA VAL A 23 -4.34 2.31 -18.99
C VAL A 23 -3.63 1.79 -17.75
N VAL A 24 -4.33 1.67 -16.62
CA VAL A 24 -3.75 1.28 -15.33
C VAL A 24 -3.55 -0.23 -15.26
N GLU A 25 -4.53 -1.01 -15.73
CA GLU A 25 -4.49 -2.48 -15.69
C GLU A 25 -3.29 -3.08 -16.46
N PRO A 26 -2.99 -2.69 -17.72
CA PRO A 26 -1.78 -3.17 -18.41
C PRO A 26 -0.48 -2.79 -17.69
N LEU A 27 -0.43 -1.64 -16.99
CA LEU A 27 0.74 -1.26 -16.20
C LEU A 27 0.92 -2.15 -14.97
N ILE A 28 -0.18 -2.60 -14.36
CA ILE A 28 -0.14 -3.53 -13.22
C ILE A 28 0.38 -4.90 -13.66
N GLU A 29 -0.04 -5.41 -14.82
CA GLU A 29 0.50 -6.65 -15.38
C GLU A 29 2.03 -6.58 -15.56
N LEU A 30 2.54 -5.41 -15.98
CA LEU A 30 3.96 -5.18 -16.18
C LEU A 30 4.77 -5.15 -14.87
N LEU A 31 4.16 -4.95 -13.71
CA LEU A 31 4.86 -5.05 -12.41
C LEU A 31 5.45 -6.46 -12.18
N GLY A 32 4.79 -7.49 -12.70
CA GLY A 32 5.23 -8.89 -12.61
C GLY A 32 6.12 -9.34 -13.76
N HIS A 33 6.59 -8.43 -14.61
CA HIS A 33 7.37 -8.78 -15.79
C HIS A 33 8.71 -9.43 -15.42
N ARG A 34 9.18 -10.37 -16.25
CA ARG A 34 10.44 -11.11 -16.01
C ARG A 34 11.67 -10.19 -16.03
N ASP A 35 11.61 -9.17 -16.87
CA ASP A 35 12.59 -8.09 -16.91
C ASP A 35 12.26 -7.06 -15.82
N GLN A 36 13.16 -6.96 -14.83
CA GLN A 36 13.02 -6.04 -13.71
C GLN A 36 13.05 -4.58 -14.13
N GLU A 37 13.68 -4.22 -15.25
CA GLU A 37 13.66 -2.84 -15.74
C GLU A 37 12.26 -2.41 -16.18
N ILE A 38 11.51 -3.33 -16.80
CA ILE A 38 10.12 -3.10 -17.22
C ILE A 38 9.23 -2.97 -15.98
N GLY A 39 9.38 -3.87 -15.00
CA GLY A 39 8.64 -3.79 -13.74
C GLY A 39 8.93 -2.49 -12.98
N ALA A 40 10.20 -2.07 -12.91
CA ALA A 40 10.60 -0.81 -12.30
C ALA A 40 9.99 0.41 -13.02
N GLU A 41 10.00 0.41 -14.35
CA GLU A 41 9.41 1.51 -15.13
C GLU A 41 7.89 1.57 -14.95
N ALA A 42 7.22 0.42 -14.94
CA ALA A 42 5.78 0.33 -14.68
C ALA A 42 5.42 0.86 -13.28
N ALA A 43 6.19 0.47 -12.25
CA ALA A 43 6.01 0.99 -10.89
C ALA A 43 6.21 2.51 -10.82
N GLY A 44 7.23 3.05 -11.50
CA GLY A 44 7.47 4.49 -11.57
C GLY A 44 6.32 5.25 -12.25
N VAL A 45 5.77 4.69 -13.32
CA VAL A 45 4.60 5.27 -14.01
C VAL A 45 3.36 5.22 -13.14
N LEU A 46 3.04 4.07 -12.55
CA LEU A 46 1.93 3.94 -11.59
C LEU A 46 2.09 4.89 -10.40
N GLY A 47 3.33 5.15 -9.96
CA GLY A 47 3.66 6.16 -8.97
C GLY A 47 3.18 7.57 -9.36
N LYS A 48 3.25 7.94 -10.65
CA LYS A 48 2.73 9.23 -11.14
C LYS A 48 1.20 9.30 -11.17
N PHE A 49 0.53 8.16 -11.27
CA PHE A 49 -0.93 8.09 -11.14
C PHE A 49 -1.35 8.19 -9.68
N ALA A 50 -0.58 7.60 -8.76
CA ALA A 50 -0.89 7.52 -7.35
C ALA A 50 -0.33 8.69 -6.53
N CYS A 51 0.61 9.50 -7.04
CA CYS A 51 1.23 10.56 -6.24
C CYS A 51 0.26 11.69 -5.90
N SER A 52 0.47 12.35 -4.76
CA SER A 52 -0.38 13.41 -4.24
C SER A 52 -0.54 14.62 -5.17
N ASP A 53 0.37 14.84 -6.13
CA ASP A 53 0.27 15.89 -7.14
C ASP A 53 -0.80 15.60 -8.22
N ASN A 54 -1.29 14.35 -8.27
CA ASN A 54 -2.38 13.93 -9.14
C ASN A 54 -3.72 14.04 -8.37
N PHE A 55 -4.67 14.81 -8.92
CA PHE A 55 -5.98 15.02 -8.29
C PHE A 55 -6.85 13.75 -8.23
N LEU A 56 -6.49 12.71 -8.98
CA LEU A 56 -7.13 11.39 -9.00
C LEU A 56 -6.32 10.33 -8.25
N CYS A 57 -5.34 10.72 -7.44
CA CYS A 57 -4.44 9.81 -6.73
C CYS A 57 -5.18 8.74 -5.94
N VAL A 58 -6.29 9.09 -5.28
CA VAL A 58 -7.10 8.14 -4.48
C VAL A 58 -7.82 7.14 -5.39
N GLU A 59 -8.48 7.59 -6.46
CA GLU A 59 -9.18 6.77 -7.44
C GLU A 59 -8.21 5.80 -8.15
N HIS A 60 -7.05 6.30 -8.56
CA HIS A 60 -6.01 5.48 -9.17
C HIS A 60 -5.44 4.47 -8.16
N SER A 61 -5.20 4.87 -6.91
CA SER A 61 -4.73 3.95 -5.87
C SER A 61 -5.73 2.82 -5.62
N LYS A 62 -7.03 3.14 -5.52
CA LYS A 62 -8.11 2.13 -5.40
C LYS A 62 -8.12 1.21 -6.61
N THR A 63 -7.95 1.75 -7.80
CA THR A 63 -7.89 0.98 -9.05
C THR A 63 -6.72 0.01 -9.04
N ILE A 64 -5.53 0.45 -8.63
CA ILE A 64 -4.33 -0.39 -8.54
C ILE A 64 -4.56 -1.58 -7.60
N ILE A 65 -5.15 -1.33 -6.43
CA ILE A 65 -5.48 -2.40 -5.48
C ILE A 65 -6.54 -3.34 -6.05
N LYS A 66 -7.62 -2.79 -6.61
CA LYS A 66 -8.73 -3.56 -7.19
C LYS A 66 -8.27 -4.53 -8.28
N PHE A 67 -7.28 -4.14 -9.08
CA PHE A 67 -6.69 -4.98 -10.12
C PHE A 67 -5.52 -5.85 -9.64
N GLY A 68 -5.35 -6.01 -8.32
CA GLY A 68 -4.37 -6.95 -7.74
C GLY A 68 -2.92 -6.47 -7.81
N GLY A 69 -2.67 -5.16 -7.84
CA GLY A 69 -1.32 -4.60 -7.97
C GLY A 69 -0.44 -4.75 -6.73
N VAL A 70 -0.99 -5.09 -5.56
CA VAL A 70 -0.23 -5.16 -4.30
C VAL A 70 0.81 -6.29 -4.30
N ASP A 71 0.42 -7.52 -4.64
CA ASP A 71 1.31 -8.67 -4.65
C ASP A 71 2.50 -8.59 -5.62
N PRO A 72 2.32 -8.20 -6.92
CA PRO A 72 3.47 -7.99 -7.80
C PRO A 72 4.35 -6.84 -7.32
N LEU A 73 3.77 -5.79 -6.71
CA LEU A 73 4.54 -4.69 -6.14
C LEU A 73 5.41 -5.11 -4.95
N VAL A 74 4.87 -5.89 -4.01
CA VAL A 74 5.65 -6.43 -2.87
C VAL A 74 6.78 -7.36 -3.36
N ARG A 75 6.53 -8.16 -4.40
CA ARG A 75 7.58 -8.97 -5.03
C ARG A 75 8.67 -8.11 -5.69
N LEU A 76 8.28 -7.01 -6.34
CA LEU A 76 9.20 -6.09 -7.01
C LEU A 76 10.22 -5.46 -6.06
N LEU A 77 9.87 -5.27 -4.78
CA LEU A 77 10.79 -4.76 -3.75
C LEU A 77 11.98 -5.67 -3.47
N ARG A 78 11.95 -6.92 -3.93
CA ARG A 78 13.08 -7.87 -3.85
C ARG A 78 13.97 -7.84 -5.10
N GLY A 79 13.69 -6.92 -6.04
CA GLY A 79 14.46 -6.74 -7.26
C GLY A 79 15.71 -5.87 -7.07
N ASN A 80 16.23 -5.36 -8.19
CA ASN A 80 17.33 -4.38 -8.18
C ASN A 80 16.93 -3.04 -7.53
N GLU A 81 17.92 -2.18 -7.27
CA GLU A 81 17.74 -0.88 -6.62
C GLU A 81 16.66 -0.01 -7.30
N LYS A 82 16.64 0.05 -8.64
CA LYS A 82 15.64 0.83 -9.39
C LYS A 82 14.23 0.27 -9.17
N ALA A 83 14.07 -1.05 -9.20
CA ALA A 83 12.80 -1.72 -8.95
C ALA A 83 12.32 -1.51 -7.51
N MET A 84 13.25 -1.61 -6.55
CA MET A 84 12.99 -1.37 -5.14
C MET A 84 12.58 0.08 -4.87
N LEU A 85 13.30 1.07 -5.43
CA LEU A 85 12.99 2.49 -5.26
C LEU A 85 11.61 2.83 -5.83
N ASN A 86 11.35 2.49 -7.09
CA ASN A 86 10.07 2.82 -7.73
C ASN A 86 8.92 2.05 -7.07
N GLY A 87 9.15 0.80 -6.70
CA GLY A 87 8.16 -0.02 -5.99
C GLY A 87 7.82 0.55 -4.62
N LEU A 88 8.84 0.99 -3.86
CA LEU A 88 8.64 1.51 -2.51
C LEU A 88 7.88 2.83 -2.54
N VAL A 89 8.23 3.74 -3.46
CA VAL A 89 7.52 5.01 -3.65
C VAL A 89 6.06 4.77 -3.98
N LEU A 90 5.76 3.87 -4.92
CA LEU A 90 4.37 3.52 -5.25
C LEU A 90 3.64 2.94 -4.03
N LEU A 91 4.26 2.00 -3.31
CA LEU A 91 3.64 1.36 -2.15
C LEU A 91 3.35 2.38 -1.03
N CYS A 92 4.20 3.39 -0.86
CA CYS A 92 3.95 4.49 0.07
C CYS A 92 2.69 5.29 -0.30
N TYR A 93 2.55 5.67 -1.58
CA TYR A 93 1.35 6.40 -2.01
C TYR A 93 0.08 5.56 -1.84
N LEU A 94 0.13 4.26 -2.15
CA LEU A 94 -1.00 3.37 -1.87
C LEU A 94 -1.34 3.35 -0.36
N ALA A 95 -0.35 3.22 0.51
CA ALA A 95 -0.58 3.26 1.95
C ALA A 95 -1.17 4.60 2.44
N ILE A 96 -0.69 5.73 1.90
CA ILE A 96 -1.18 7.06 2.27
C ILE A 96 -2.64 7.27 1.84
N HIS A 97 -2.98 6.91 0.60
CA HIS A 97 -4.30 7.20 0.03
C HIS A 97 -5.36 6.15 0.34
N VAL A 98 -4.96 4.89 0.51
CA VAL A 98 -5.87 3.75 0.66
C VAL A 98 -5.40 2.76 1.74
N GLY A 99 -4.70 3.24 2.78
CA GLY A 99 -4.16 2.41 3.88
C GLY A 99 -5.18 1.60 4.69
N LYS A 100 -6.49 1.80 4.47
CA LYS A 100 -7.58 1.00 5.06
C LYS A 100 -7.92 -0.26 4.24
N SER A 101 -7.24 -0.49 3.11
CA SER A 101 -7.47 -1.64 2.23
C SER A 101 -7.08 -2.95 2.95
N ASP A 102 -7.97 -3.94 2.87
CA ASP A 102 -7.70 -5.28 3.38
C ASP A 102 -6.57 -5.95 2.60
N GLU A 103 -6.42 -5.65 1.31
CA GLU A 103 -5.35 -6.15 0.46
C GLU A 103 -3.97 -5.70 0.96
N LEU A 104 -3.81 -4.42 1.34
CA LEU A 104 -2.55 -3.93 1.93
C LEU A 104 -2.25 -4.58 3.29
N LYS A 105 -3.30 -4.85 4.07
CA LYS A 105 -3.19 -5.54 5.37
C LYS A 105 -2.77 -7.00 5.19
N GLN A 106 -3.43 -7.73 4.29
CA GLN A 106 -3.18 -9.14 4.00
C GLN A 106 -1.77 -9.34 3.41
N ALA A 107 -1.32 -8.43 2.56
CA ALA A 107 0.04 -8.44 2.02
C ALA A 107 1.13 -8.07 3.04
N GLY A 108 0.76 -7.72 4.29
CA GLY A 108 1.72 -7.43 5.36
C GLY A 108 2.56 -6.17 5.10
N VAL A 109 2.02 -5.18 4.39
CA VAL A 109 2.76 -3.98 3.93
C VAL A 109 3.43 -3.21 5.07
N LEU A 110 2.84 -3.20 6.27
CA LEU A 110 3.45 -2.59 7.45
C LEU A 110 4.79 -3.25 7.81
N ASN A 111 4.86 -4.58 7.77
CA ASN A 111 6.09 -5.32 8.06
C ASN A 111 7.13 -5.08 6.96
N VAL A 112 6.68 -5.01 5.69
CA VAL A 112 7.54 -4.66 4.55
C VAL A 112 8.21 -3.31 4.76
N PHE A 113 7.48 -2.27 5.19
CA PHE A 113 8.09 -0.96 5.47
C PHE A 113 9.10 -1.01 6.62
N GLN A 114 8.81 -1.78 7.68
CA GLN A 114 9.73 -1.93 8.81
C GLN A 114 11.01 -2.68 8.43
N GLU A 115 10.93 -3.66 7.54
CA GLU A 115 12.08 -4.40 7.02
C GLU A 115 12.93 -3.54 6.08
N VAL A 116 12.28 -2.91 5.10
CA VAL A 116 12.95 -2.03 4.11
C VAL A 116 13.56 -0.80 4.77
N GLY A 117 12.88 -0.25 5.79
CA GLY A 117 13.30 0.95 6.52
C GLY A 117 14.64 0.83 7.24
N ARG A 118 15.06 -0.38 7.63
CA ARG A 118 16.32 -0.59 8.39
C ARG A 118 17.59 -0.52 7.55
N GLY A 119 17.50 -0.72 6.24
CA GLY A 119 18.67 -0.70 5.35
C GLY A 119 18.53 0.34 4.24
N PHE A 120 17.53 0.16 3.40
CA PHE A 120 17.38 0.92 2.15
C PHE A 120 17.06 2.41 2.39
N VAL A 121 16.17 2.72 3.33
CA VAL A 121 15.82 4.11 3.67
C VAL A 121 17.01 4.85 4.31
N GLY A 122 17.96 4.13 4.93
CA GLY A 122 19.20 4.71 5.41
C GLY A 122 20.11 5.21 4.28
N GLN A 123 20.03 4.59 3.11
CA GLN A 123 20.77 4.99 1.90
C GLN A 123 20.03 6.06 1.09
N HIS A 124 18.70 6.17 1.28
CA HIS A 124 17.80 7.12 0.60
C HIS A 124 17.06 8.01 1.60
N PRO A 125 17.74 8.98 2.24
CA PRO A 125 17.14 9.85 3.25
C PRO A 125 15.93 10.65 2.73
N GLU A 126 15.86 10.91 1.43
CA GLU A 126 14.73 11.55 0.75
C GLU A 126 13.42 10.76 0.88
N LEU A 127 13.48 9.44 1.09
CA LEU A 127 12.31 8.58 1.24
C LEU A 127 11.80 8.51 2.69
N LYS A 128 12.58 8.99 3.65
CA LYS A 128 12.27 8.83 5.08
C LYS A 128 10.92 9.41 5.45
N GLU A 129 10.62 10.63 4.99
CA GLU A 129 9.35 11.30 5.28
C GLU A 129 8.18 10.53 4.66
N LEU A 130 8.32 10.15 3.39
CA LEU A 130 7.28 9.43 2.65
C LEU A 130 6.94 8.06 3.30
N VAL A 131 7.96 7.30 3.69
CA VAL A 131 7.79 6.01 4.40
C VAL A 131 7.17 6.21 5.78
N THR A 132 7.56 7.26 6.50
CA THR A 132 7.00 7.57 7.83
C THR A 132 5.50 7.89 7.72
N GLN A 133 5.11 8.69 6.73
CA GLN A 133 3.70 8.98 6.44
C GLN A 133 2.94 7.70 6.08
N ALA A 134 3.50 6.86 5.20
CA ALA A 134 2.88 5.58 4.84
C ALA A 134 2.63 4.67 6.06
N ILE A 135 3.61 4.54 6.96
CA ILE A 135 3.48 3.77 8.21
C ILE A 135 2.40 4.39 9.12
N TYR A 136 2.34 5.71 9.23
CA TYR A 136 1.31 6.39 10.01
C TYR A 136 -0.11 6.03 9.52
N HIS A 137 -0.34 6.13 8.22
CA HIS A 137 -1.65 5.82 7.62
C HIS A 137 -2.07 4.35 7.77
N LEU A 138 -1.12 3.41 7.81
CA LEU A 138 -1.39 1.99 8.10
C LEU A 138 -1.62 1.73 9.60
N SER A 139 -0.93 2.44 10.49
CA SER A 139 -0.94 2.17 11.94
C SER A 139 -2.17 2.72 12.67
N ILE A 140 -2.72 3.86 12.24
CA ILE A 140 -4.00 4.39 12.78
C ILE A 140 -5.11 3.34 12.66
N PHE A 141 -5.09 2.54 11.60
CA PHE A 141 -6.06 1.46 11.42
C PHE A 141 -5.72 0.21 12.24
N HIS A 142 -4.44 -0.14 12.39
CA HIS A 142 -4.04 -1.27 13.23
C HIS A 142 -4.50 -1.08 14.69
N GLN A 143 -4.43 0.15 15.21
CA GLN A 143 -4.98 0.50 16.54
C GLN A 143 -6.53 0.44 16.58
N SER A 144 -7.20 0.79 15.49
CA SER A 144 -8.67 0.74 15.39
C SER A 144 -9.22 -0.69 15.41
N HIS A 145 -8.48 -1.68 14.89
CA HIS A 145 -8.86 -3.11 14.95
C HIS A 145 -8.30 -3.84 16.18
N SER A 146 -7.20 -3.37 16.77
CA SER A 146 -6.69 -3.92 18.04
C SER A 146 -7.55 -3.50 19.25
N GLY A 147 -8.39 -2.47 19.10
CA GLY A 147 -9.43 -2.10 20.06
C GLY A 147 -10.67 -3.01 20.08
N LEU A 148 -10.76 -4.01 19.20
CA LEU A 148 -11.91 -4.93 19.11
C LEU A 148 -11.58 -6.39 19.44
N LEU A 149 -10.36 -6.69 19.87
CA LEU A 149 -9.98 -8.00 20.44
C LEU A 149 -9.72 -7.96 21.95
N ALA A 150 -10.45 -7.07 22.65
CA ALA A 150 -10.66 -7.15 24.09
C ALA A 150 -12.16 -7.33 24.42
N GLN A 151 -12.84 -8.21 23.69
CA GLN A 151 -14.03 -8.86 24.23
C GLN A 151 -13.62 -10.27 24.63
N ARG A 152 -13.31 -10.44 25.92
CA ARG A 152 -13.31 -11.77 26.53
C ARG A 152 -14.67 -12.41 26.21
N PRO A 153 -14.73 -13.69 25.79
CA PRO A 153 -16.01 -14.37 25.71
C PRO A 153 -16.64 -14.33 27.11
N PHE A 154 -17.86 -13.83 27.18
CA PHE A 154 -18.68 -13.86 28.40
C PHE A 154 -18.79 -15.34 28.80
N ARG A 155 -18.09 -15.71 29.87
CA ARG A 155 -18.12 -17.06 30.41
C ARG A 155 -19.39 -17.15 31.24
N SER A 156 -20.24 -18.14 30.97
CA SER A 156 -21.55 -18.33 31.63
C SER A 156 -21.47 -18.64 33.14
N ASP A 157 -20.31 -18.46 33.75
CA ASP A 157 -19.96 -18.90 35.10
C ASP A 157 -19.91 -17.71 36.10
N GLU A 158 -20.00 -16.46 35.64
CA GLU A 158 -19.90 -15.25 36.48
C GLU A 158 -21.25 -14.68 36.98
N TRP A 159 -22.38 -15.32 36.67
CA TRP A 159 -23.71 -14.89 37.18
C TRP A 159 -23.94 -15.17 38.67
N LEU A 160 -23.07 -15.95 39.32
CA LEU A 160 -23.23 -16.33 40.73
C LEU A 160 -22.55 -15.37 41.73
N VAL A 161 -21.80 -14.37 41.26
CA VAL A 161 -21.03 -13.48 42.16
C VAL A 161 -21.70 -12.12 42.37
N CYS A 162 -22.68 -11.72 41.54
CA CYS A 162 -23.34 -10.42 41.64
C CYS A 162 -24.78 -10.45 42.20
N VAL A 163 -25.29 -11.58 42.70
CA VAL A 163 -26.68 -11.70 43.20
C VAL A 163 -26.75 -11.80 44.75
N ASN A 164 -25.64 -11.76 45.48
CA ASN A 164 -25.64 -11.96 46.94
C ASN A 164 -25.16 -10.76 47.79
N GLU A 165 -25.14 -9.53 47.28
CA GLU A 165 -24.83 -8.33 48.10
C GLU A 165 -25.92 -7.25 48.07
N GLU A 166 -27.19 -7.66 48.02
CA GLU A 166 -28.33 -6.84 48.46
C GLU A 166 -29.17 -7.70 49.40
N GLY A 167 -28.94 -7.58 50.71
CA GLY A 167 -29.78 -8.28 51.69
C GLY A 167 -29.23 -8.38 53.13
N PHE A 168 -29.03 -7.23 53.79
CA PHE A 168 -29.53 -6.94 55.14
C PHE A 168 -29.38 -5.45 55.45
#